data_AF-A0A426VB10-F1
#
_entry.id   AF-A0A426VB10-F1
#
_cell.length_a   1.000
_cell.length_b   1.000
_cell.length_c   1.000
_cell.angle_alpha   90.00
_cell.angle_beta   90.00
_cell.angle_gamma   90.00
#
_symmetry.space_group_name_H-M   'P 1'
#
loop_
_entity.id
_entity.type
_entity.pdbx_description
1 polymer ?
#
loop_
_entity_poly.entity_id
_entity_poly.type
_entity_poly.pdbx_seq_one_letter_code
_entity_poly.pdbx_strand_id
1 'polypeptide(L)'
;MTEATGMDNKIFESQHIRPSFDERLLPELIQGQIGKLNELDGLVKAALEGAKAAENEARKAKELSAGRGIFTDHKRAAIEGLQKAGEKLAEAVQSGAKAQKTAFDFQTRLAEITKYLFSLGVGNVAANRVVVRELEARLRGASEEELSELAHQEILAVVMQLKEQEDLLNKQEELRKRQERMAEGLKAHDIKIVHLLAQTDDFDLRLRAQDDQQRIFVSLIDGLGIESKQQNQEISALQLQFAQEQIRTNDELKDHDSKIGDVVEKTDGLNLTLKDQEAKQLASVLMIDGLGVASAQQKQEISTLQQQVSEQQARLNALSSALTLAGANAEKATSSLRSALNQRTVLLVVLVIALPAVAYFTR
;
A
#
# COMPACT_ATOMS: atom_id res chain seq x y z
N MET A 1 -13.96 41.05 29.50
CA MET A 1 -14.26 41.79 28.26
C MET A 1 -15.48 41.11 27.67
N THR A 2 -16.64 41.12 28.33
CA THR A 2 -17.54 42.26 28.57
C THR A 2 -17.96 42.94 27.26
N GLU A 3 -19.17 42.59 26.85
CA GLU A 3 -20.18 43.42 26.17
C GLU A 3 -19.78 44.13 24.87
N ALA A 4 -20.31 43.60 23.77
CA ALA A 4 -20.77 44.41 22.65
C ALA A 4 -22.07 43.80 22.09
N THR A 5 -23.19 44.33 22.58
CA THR A 5 -24.41 44.67 21.81
C THR A 5 -24.97 43.56 20.91
N GLY A 6 -26.01 42.81 21.27
CA GLY A 6 -27.22 43.35 21.90
C GLY A 6 -27.92 44.36 20.99
N MET A 7 -27.97 44.10 19.67
CA MET A 7 -28.94 44.78 18.80
C MET A 7 -30.21 43.92 18.74
N ASP A 8 -31.16 44.36 19.55
CA ASP A 8 -32.55 43.98 19.54
C ASP A 8 -33.09 43.85 18.11
N ASN A 9 -33.27 42.61 17.65
CA ASN A 9 -34.14 42.32 16.52
C ASN A 9 -35.61 42.31 16.99
N LYS A 10 -36.02 43.40 17.67
CA LYS A 10 -37.39 43.70 18.10
C LYS A 10 -38.13 44.57 17.08
N ILE A 11 -37.84 44.38 15.80
CA ILE A 11 -38.63 44.97 14.73
C ILE A 11 -39.45 43.83 14.15
N PHE A 12 -40.67 43.66 14.65
CA PHE A 12 -41.78 42.78 14.23
C PHE A 12 -42.51 42.06 15.39
N GLU A 13 -42.50 42.62 16.61
CA GLU A 13 -43.68 42.46 17.47
C GLU A 13 -44.71 43.54 17.11
N SER A 14 -45.30 43.39 15.93
CA SER A 14 -46.59 44.03 15.65
C SER A 14 -47.58 43.40 16.61
N GLN A 15 -47.86 44.09 17.72
CA GLN A 15 -48.98 43.79 18.60
C GLN A 15 -50.20 43.55 17.73
N HIS A 16 -50.58 42.29 17.59
CA HIS A 16 -51.85 41.90 17.00
C HIS A 16 -52.94 42.37 17.96
N ILE A 17 -53.31 43.64 17.86
CA ILE A 17 -54.64 44.10 18.24
C ILE A 17 -55.56 43.41 17.23
N ARG A 18 -55.90 42.15 17.49
CA ARG A 18 -57.03 41.50 16.83
C ARG A 18 -58.26 42.15 17.44
N PRO A 19 -58.99 42.99 16.71
CA PRO A 19 -60.27 43.40 17.21
C PRO A 19 -61.15 42.15 17.17
N SER A 20 -61.58 41.63 18.33
CA SER A 20 -62.53 40.52 18.35
C SER A 20 -63.88 41.05 17.89
N PHE A 21 -64.22 40.87 16.62
CA PHE A 21 -65.51 41.27 16.08
C PHE A 21 -66.22 40.06 15.47
N ASP A 22 -67.51 39.92 15.79
CA ASP A 22 -68.32 38.73 15.50
C ASP A 22 -68.76 38.71 14.02
N GLU A 23 -68.26 37.73 13.27
CA GLU A 23 -68.58 37.48 11.86
C GLU A 23 -70.08 37.27 11.59
N ARG A 24 -70.89 36.99 12.63
CA ARG A 24 -72.34 36.76 12.50
C ARG A 24 -73.17 38.01 12.22
N LEU A 25 -72.63 39.21 12.46
CA LEU A 25 -73.34 40.48 12.26
C LEU A 25 -73.21 41.03 10.82
N LEU A 26 -72.42 40.36 9.97
CA LEU A 26 -72.08 40.76 8.61
C LEU A 26 -73.31 40.95 7.69
N PRO A 27 -74.29 40.02 7.69
CA PRO A 27 -75.47 40.15 6.84
C PRO A 27 -76.36 41.34 7.23
N GLU A 28 -76.53 41.59 8.53
CA GLU A 28 -77.33 42.71 9.05
C GLU A 28 -76.66 44.06 8.77
N LEU A 29 -75.33 44.15 8.91
CA LEU A 29 -74.57 45.36 8.62
C LEU A 29 -74.61 45.72 7.13
N ILE A 30 -74.56 44.74 6.23
CA ILE A 30 -74.71 44.99 4.78
C ILE A 30 -76.16 45.37 4.46
N GLN A 31 -77.14 44.66 5.03
CA GLN A 31 -78.56 44.88 4.75
C GLN A 31 -79.06 46.25 5.23
N GLY A 32 -78.61 46.72 6.39
CA GLY A 32 -78.92 48.05 6.89
C GLY A 32 -78.40 49.19 6.01
N GLN A 33 -77.43 48.93 5.12
CA GLN A 33 -76.78 49.95 4.29
C GLN A 33 -77.41 50.02 2.90
N ILE A 34 -77.83 48.87 2.37
CA ILE A 34 -78.68 48.82 1.17
C ILE A 34 -79.98 49.60 1.42
N GLY A 35 -80.59 49.43 2.60
CA GLY A 35 -81.79 50.20 2.98
C GLY A 35 -81.57 51.71 2.98
N LYS A 36 -80.41 52.18 3.46
CA LYS A 36 -80.06 53.62 3.47
C LYS A 36 -79.70 54.16 2.10
N LEU A 37 -79.11 53.33 1.23
CA LEU A 37 -78.86 53.71 -0.16
C LEU A 37 -80.19 53.94 -0.90
N ASN A 38 -81.18 53.09 -0.64
CA ASN A 38 -82.53 53.25 -1.20
C ASN A 38 -83.25 54.49 -0.63
N GLU A 39 -83.05 54.80 0.67
CA GLU A 39 -83.53 56.05 1.27
C GLU A 39 -82.88 57.30 0.63
N LEU A 40 -81.56 57.25 0.38
CA LEU A 40 -80.82 58.31 -0.28
C LEU A 40 -81.32 58.55 -1.71
N ASP A 41 -81.50 57.50 -2.50
CA ASP A 41 -82.01 57.60 -3.88
C ASP A 41 -83.42 58.22 -3.91
N GLY A 42 -84.29 57.83 -2.98
CA GLY A 42 -85.62 58.43 -2.81
C GLY A 42 -85.57 59.93 -2.48
N LEU A 43 -84.69 60.34 -1.57
CA LEU A 43 -84.51 61.75 -1.21
C LEU A 43 -83.95 62.58 -2.37
N VAL A 44 -83.02 62.03 -3.16
CA VAL A 44 -82.47 62.69 -4.35
C VAL A 44 -83.55 62.85 -5.44
N LYS A 45 -84.34 61.81 -5.70
CA LYS A 45 -85.46 61.86 -6.66
C LYS A 45 -86.49 62.92 -6.25
N ALA A 46 -86.91 62.94 -4.98
CA ALA A 46 -87.85 63.93 -4.46
C ALA A 46 -87.31 65.38 -4.59
N ALA A 47 -86.01 65.59 -4.34
CA ALA A 47 -85.37 66.90 -4.51
C ALA A 47 -85.35 67.34 -5.98
N LEU A 48 -85.04 66.42 -6.91
CA LEU A 48 -85.02 66.70 -8.35
C LEU A 48 -86.43 66.99 -8.90
N GLU A 49 -87.43 66.23 -8.47
CA GLU A 49 -88.84 66.45 -8.84
C GLU A 49 -89.36 67.79 -8.30
N GLY A 50 -89.06 68.10 -7.03
CA GLY A 50 -89.40 69.39 -6.43
C GLY A 50 -88.76 70.57 -7.16
N ALA A 51 -87.48 70.46 -7.51
CA ALA A 51 -86.75 71.49 -8.26
C ALA A 51 -87.36 71.70 -9.66
N LYS A 52 -87.69 70.62 -10.36
CA LYS A 52 -88.35 70.66 -11.68
C LYS A 52 -89.77 71.23 -11.60
N ALA A 53 -90.50 70.95 -10.53
CA ALA A 53 -91.82 71.51 -10.29
C ALA A 53 -91.73 73.02 -10.00
N ALA A 54 -90.74 73.47 -9.21
CA ALA A 54 -90.47 74.88 -8.96
C ALA A 54 -90.13 75.65 -10.24
N GLU A 55 -89.27 75.07 -11.09
CA GLU A 55 -88.90 75.64 -12.39
C GLU A 55 -90.14 75.81 -13.29
N ASN A 56 -91.02 74.81 -13.33
CA ASN A 56 -92.25 74.87 -14.11
C ASN A 56 -93.23 75.95 -13.62
N GLU A 57 -93.39 76.12 -12.30
CA GLU A 57 -94.23 77.20 -11.77
C GLU A 57 -93.61 78.59 -12.01
N ALA A 58 -92.29 78.72 -11.89
CA ALA A 58 -91.59 79.97 -12.20
C ALA A 58 -91.75 80.35 -13.68
N ARG A 59 -91.69 79.36 -14.58
CA ARG A 59 -91.92 79.57 -16.02
C ARG A 59 -93.35 79.99 -16.33
N LYS A 60 -94.35 79.33 -15.74
CA LYS A 60 -95.78 79.74 -15.87
C LYS A 60 -96.00 81.16 -15.35
N ALA A 61 -95.39 81.51 -14.22
CA ALA A 61 -95.49 82.86 -13.65
C ALA A 61 -94.86 83.92 -14.57
N LYS A 62 -93.73 83.60 -15.20
CA LYS A 62 -93.05 84.45 -16.19
C LYS A 62 -93.92 84.68 -17.44
N GLU A 63 -94.60 83.64 -17.92
CA GLU A 63 -95.53 83.72 -19.06
C GLU A 63 -96.75 84.60 -18.74
N LEU A 64 -97.32 84.48 -17.54
CA LEU A 64 -98.43 85.32 -17.06
C LEU A 64 -98.03 86.78 -16.81
N SER A 65 -96.76 87.04 -16.48
CA SER A 65 -96.21 88.38 -16.25
C SER A 65 -95.97 89.18 -17.55
N ALA A 66 -96.06 88.56 -18.73
CA ALA A 66 -95.82 89.21 -20.02
C ALA A 66 -97.01 90.04 -20.56
N GLY A 67 -98.18 89.99 -19.89
CA GLY A 67 -99.35 90.79 -20.23
C GLY A 67 -99.18 92.28 -19.88
N ARG A 68 -99.19 93.17 -20.88
CA ARG A 68 -99.03 94.62 -20.72
C ARG A 68 -100.32 95.25 -20.16
N GLY A 69 -100.44 95.38 -18.84
CA GLY A 69 -101.54 96.06 -18.17
C GLY A 69 -101.18 96.61 -16.78
N ILE A 70 -101.63 97.82 -16.46
CA ILE A 70 -101.43 98.50 -15.17
C ILE A 70 -102.55 98.01 -14.23
N PHE A 71 -102.20 97.17 -13.25
CA PHE A 71 -103.07 96.62 -12.18
C PHE A 71 -104.29 95.81 -12.63
N THR A 72 -104.08 94.70 -13.35
CA THR A 72 -105.10 93.68 -13.63
C THR A 72 -104.67 92.30 -13.11
N ASP A 73 -105.63 91.40 -12.89
CA ASP A 73 -105.53 90.09 -12.22
C ASP A 73 -104.33 89.21 -12.63
N HIS A 74 -103.77 89.43 -13.82
CA HIS A 74 -102.58 88.73 -14.32
C HIS A 74 -101.30 89.02 -13.53
N LYS A 75 -101.10 90.25 -13.02
CA LYS A 75 -99.93 90.55 -12.17
C LYS A 75 -100.02 89.84 -10.82
N ARG A 76 -101.23 89.75 -10.26
CA ARG A 76 -101.48 89.01 -9.02
C ARG A 76 -101.24 87.51 -9.21
N ALA A 77 -101.74 86.94 -10.31
CA ALA A 77 -101.50 85.54 -10.66
C ALA A 77 -100.00 85.23 -10.90
N ALA A 78 -99.24 86.17 -11.48
CA ALA A 78 -97.80 86.02 -11.64
C ALA A 78 -97.05 86.08 -10.29
N ILE A 79 -97.45 86.96 -9.37
CA ILE A 79 -96.88 87.02 -8.01
C ILE A 79 -97.20 85.74 -7.24
N GLU A 80 -98.44 85.26 -7.27
CA GLU A 80 -98.85 84.00 -6.64
C GLU A 80 -98.11 82.79 -7.25
N GLY A 81 -97.88 82.81 -8.56
CA GLY A 81 -97.06 81.79 -9.25
C GLY A 81 -95.60 81.80 -8.82
N LEU A 82 -94.99 82.98 -8.66
CA LEU A 82 -93.62 83.12 -8.15
C LEU A 82 -93.51 82.71 -6.68
N GLN A 83 -94.53 83.00 -5.85
CA GLN A 83 -94.58 82.55 -4.45
C GLN A 83 -94.65 81.02 -4.38
N LYS A 84 -95.52 80.38 -5.17
CA LYS A 84 -95.58 78.91 -5.27
C LYS A 84 -94.29 78.30 -5.81
N ALA A 85 -93.62 78.96 -6.75
CA ALA A 85 -92.31 78.54 -7.21
C ALA A 85 -91.24 78.66 -6.11
N GLY A 86 -91.29 79.72 -5.30
CA GLY A 86 -90.42 79.92 -4.15
C GLY A 86 -90.63 78.87 -3.05
N GLU A 87 -91.88 78.54 -2.74
CA GLU A 87 -92.25 77.46 -1.80
C GLU A 87 -91.70 76.11 -2.29
N LYS A 88 -91.97 75.73 -3.55
CA LYS A 88 -91.46 74.48 -4.14
C LYS A 88 -89.94 74.44 -4.22
N LEU A 89 -89.28 75.57 -4.48
CA LEU A 89 -87.81 75.65 -4.49
C LEU A 89 -87.24 75.48 -3.08
N ALA A 90 -87.88 76.06 -2.05
CA ALA A 90 -87.48 75.88 -0.67
C ALA A 90 -87.63 74.42 -0.23
N GLU A 91 -88.72 73.75 -0.60
CA GLU A 91 -88.92 72.31 -0.38
C GLU A 91 -87.85 71.47 -1.10
N ALA A 92 -87.50 71.82 -2.34
CA ALA A 92 -86.46 71.16 -3.10
C ALA A 92 -85.07 71.34 -2.50
N VAL A 93 -84.73 72.56 -2.05
CA VAL A 93 -83.46 72.86 -1.36
C VAL A 93 -83.38 72.12 -0.02
N GLN A 94 -84.47 72.07 0.74
CA GLN A 94 -84.52 71.32 1.99
C GLN A 94 -84.34 69.82 1.75
N SER A 95 -84.98 69.28 0.71
CA SER A 95 -84.85 67.87 0.32
C SER A 95 -83.45 67.56 -0.20
N GLY A 96 -82.85 68.47 -0.98
CA GLY A 96 -81.47 68.38 -1.45
C GLY A 96 -80.44 68.42 -0.32
N ALA A 97 -80.64 69.28 0.69
CA ALA A 97 -79.78 69.32 1.87
C ALA A 97 -79.91 68.04 2.72
N LYS A 98 -81.12 67.47 2.85
CA LYS A 98 -81.33 66.16 3.49
C LYS A 98 -80.67 65.03 2.71
N ALA A 99 -80.76 65.06 1.38
CA ALA A 99 -80.09 64.10 0.50
C ALA A 99 -78.56 64.19 0.64
N GLN A 100 -77.99 65.39 0.65
CA GLN A 100 -76.54 65.59 0.87
C GLN A 100 -76.08 65.08 2.24
N LYS A 101 -76.85 65.34 3.31
CA LYS A 101 -76.56 64.80 4.64
C LYS A 101 -76.58 63.27 4.65
N THR A 102 -77.61 62.68 4.04
CA THR A 102 -77.76 61.22 3.93
C THR A 102 -76.65 60.61 3.08
N ALA A 103 -76.19 61.29 2.03
CA ALA A 103 -75.06 60.88 1.21
C ALA A 103 -73.74 60.91 1.98
N PHE A 104 -73.52 61.94 2.80
CA PHE A 104 -72.33 62.02 3.65
C PHE A 104 -72.32 60.92 4.72
N ASP A 105 -73.46 60.66 5.35
CA ASP A 105 -73.62 59.56 6.31
C ASP A 105 -73.40 58.19 5.65
N PHE A 106 -73.87 58.02 4.41
CA PHE A 106 -73.62 56.82 3.62
C PHE A 106 -72.14 56.65 3.26
N GLN A 107 -71.48 57.68 2.74
CA GLN A 107 -70.05 57.65 2.37
C GLN A 107 -69.15 57.37 3.58
N THR A 108 -69.43 58.02 4.72
CA THR A 108 -68.66 57.82 5.96
C THR A 108 -68.73 56.37 6.43
N ARG A 109 -69.91 55.76 6.35
CA ARG A 109 -70.13 54.37 6.78
C ARG A 109 -69.67 53.35 5.72
N LEU A 110 -69.72 53.68 4.44
CA LEU A 110 -69.12 52.89 3.37
C LEU A 110 -67.60 52.78 3.57
N ALA A 111 -66.93 53.87 3.94
CA ALA A 111 -65.51 53.85 4.28
C ALA A 111 -65.21 52.94 5.49
N GLU A 112 -66.09 52.89 6.50
CA GLU A 112 -65.97 51.97 7.63
C GLU A 112 -66.14 50.50 7.21
N ILE A 113 -67.06 50.21 6.29
CA ILE A 113 -67.28 48.86 5.75
C ILE A 113 -66.12 48.43 4.86
N THR A 114 -65.59 49.32 4.02
CA THR A 114 -64.41 49.04 3.22
C THR A 114 -63.20 48.78 4.12
N LYS A 115 -63.04 49.55 5.21
CA LYS A 115 -62.02 49.27 6.24
C LYS A 115 -62.25 47.93 6.93
N TYR A 116 -63.51 47.55 7.18
CA TYR A 116 -63.90 46.26 7.75
C TYR A 116 -63.57 45.09 6.82
N LEU A 117 -63.98 45.15 5.54
CA LEU A 117 -63.68 44.16 4.51
C LEU A 117 -62.18 44.04 4.26
N PHE A 118 -61.46 45.17 4.23
CA PHE A 118 -60.01 45.18 4.14
C PHE A 118 -59.35 44.49 5.35
N SER A 119 -59.85 44.74 6.56
CA SER A 119 -59.34 44.10 7.79
C SER A 119 -59.65 42.59 7.84
N LEU A 120 -60.79 42.18 7.27
CA LEU A 120 -61.21 40.78 7.15
C LEU A 120 -60.40 40.02 6.10
N GLY A 121 -60.12 40.66 4.96
CA GLY A 121 -59.30 40.10 3.88
C GLY A 121 -57.84 39.85 4.25
N VAL A 122 -57.32 40.56 5.26
CA VAL A 122 -55.98 40.31 5.83
C VAL A 122 -55.97 39.07 6.76
N GLY A 123 -57.14 38.57 7.19
CA GLY A 123 -57.25 37.56 8.25
C GLY A 123 -57.46 36.11 7.82
N ASN A 124 -58.24 35.82 6.77
CA ASN A 124 -58.58 34.42 6.42
C ASN A 124 -59.21 34.26 5.01
N VAL A 125 -58.57 33.48 4.13
CA VAL A 125 -59.07 33.12 2.78
C VAL A 125 -60.48 32.53 2.81
N ALA A 126 -60.83 31.78 3.86
CA ALA A 126 -62.16 31.20 4.01
C ALA A 126 -63.24 32.28 4.22
N ALA A 127 -62.91 33.37 4.91
CA ALA A 127 -63.82 34.48 5.15
C ALA A 127 -64.03 35.32 3.86
N ASN A 128 -62.96 35.53 3.08
CA ASN A 128 -63.08 36.15 1.74
C ASN A 128 -64.00 35.34 0.82
N ARG A 129 -63.91 34.00 0.81
CA ARG A 129 -64.82 33.14 0.02
C ARG A 129 -66.27 33.26 0.44
N VAL A 130 -66.55 33.35 1.74
CA VAL A 130 -67.92 33.47 2.27
C VAL A 130 -68.52 34.83 1.91
N VAL A 131 -67.77 35.91 2.09
CA VAL A 131 -68.21 37.27 1.74
C VAL A 131 -68.43 37.39 0.23
N VAL A 132 -67.50 36.90 -0.60
CA VAL A 132 -67.67 36.88 -2.06
C VAL A 132 -68.92 36.11 -2.46
N ARG A 133 -69.18 34.94 -1.88
CA ARG A 133 -70.37 34.14 -2.18
C ARG A 133 -71.67 34.84 -1.80
N GLU A 134 -71.70 35.49 -0.64
CA GLU A 134 -72.88 36.23 -0.16
C GLU A 134 -73.16 37.43 -1.06
N LEU A 135 -72.12 38.18 -1.45
CA LEU A 135 -72.23 39.30 -2.38
C LEU A 135 -72.69 38.83 -3.78
N GLU A 136 -72.12 37.74 -4.32
CA GLU A 136 -72.53 37.14 -5.59
C GLU A 136 -73.97 36.59 -5.55
N ALA A 137 -74.42 36.03 -4.41
CA ALA A 137 -75.78 35.52 -4.25
C ALA A 137 -76.81 36.66 -4.24
N ARG A 138 -76.50 37.80 -3.60
CA ARG A 138 -77.37 38.98 -3.58
C ARG A 138 -77.43 39.69 -4.94
N LEU A 139 -76.30 39.79 -5.65
CA LEU A 139 -76.27 40.31 -7.03
C LEU A 139 -77.17 39.49 -7.98
N ARG A 140 -77.31 38.18 -7.75
CA ARG A 140 -78.15 37.27 -8.55
C ARG A 140 -79.61 37.20 -8.08
N GLY A 141 -79.89 37.58 -6.83
CA GLY A 141 -81.19 37.41 -6.19
C GLY A 141 -82.06 38.68 -6.09
N ALA A 142 -81.48 39.86 -6.26
CA ALA A 142 -82.24 41.11 -6.31
C ALA A 142 -82.83 41.33 -7.71
N SER A 143 -84.11 41.73 -7.79
CA SER A 143 -84.66 42.31 -9.03
C SER A 143 -83.99 43.67 -9.31
N GLU A 144 -83.93 44.11 -10.56
CA GLU A 144 -83.39 45.44 -10.94
C GLU A 144 -84.03 46.61 -10.18
N GLU A 145 -85.17 46.41 -9.50
CA GLU A 145 -85.85 47.42 -8.68
C GLU A 145 -85.32 47.56 -7.24
N GLU A 146 -84.64 46.57 -6.65
CA GLU A 146 -84.23 46.61 -5.24
C GLU A 146 -82.80 47.15 -4.99
N LEU A 147 -81.93 47.12 -6.01
CA LEU A 147 -80.55 47.59 -5.96
C LEU A 147 -80.27 48.52 -7.14
N SER A 148 -79.73 49.71 -6.87
CA SER A 148 -79.34 50.61 -7.95
C SER A 148 -78.16 50.02 -8.74
N GLU A 149 -78.10 50.32 -10.04
CA GLU A 149 -77.02 49.89 -10.96
C GLU A 149 -75.62 50.24 -10.41
N LEU A 150 -75.53 51.37 -9.69
CA LEU A 150 -74.29 51.83 -9.04
C LEU A 150 -73.88 50.89 -7.89
N ALA A 151 -74.83 50.40 -7.10
CA ALA A 151 -74.55 49.44 -6.03
C ALA A 151 -74.14 48.07 -6.60
N HIS A 152 -74.70 47.68 -7.75
CA HIS A 152 -74.33 46.44 -8.45
C HIS A 152 -72.87 46.48 -8.93
N GLN A 153 -72.46 47.59 -9.54
CA GLN A 153 -71.09 47.81 -10.02
C GLN A 153 -70.05 47.86 -8.88
N GLU A 154 -70.36 48.55 -7.79
CA GLU A 154 -69.48 48.64 -6.63
C GLU A 154 -69.30 47.27 -5.94
N ILE A 155 -70.36 46.48 -5.81
CA ILE A 155 -70.27 45.12 -5.24
C ILE A 155 -69.45 44.21 -6.17
N LEU A 156 -69.62 44.31 -7.50
CA LEU A 156 -68.81 43.55 -8.46
C LEU A 156 -67.32 43.91 -8.37
N ALA A 157 -67.00 45.19 -8.24
CA ALA A 157 -65.61 45.65 -8.08
C ALA A 157 -64.97 45.08 -6.80
N VAL A 158 -65.71 45.09 -5.69
CA VAL A 158 -65.26 44.50 -4.42
C VAL A 158 -65.06 42.98 -4.54
N VAL A 159 -65.97 42.26 -5.21
CA VAL A 159 -65.82 40.81 -5.46
C VAL A 159 -64.58 40.50 -6.30
N MET A 160 -64.31 41.28 -7.35
CA MET A 160 -63.11 41.11 -8.16
C MET A 160 -61.84 41.30 -7.33
N GLN A 161 -61.78 42.37 -6.53
CA GLN A 161 -60.63 42.65 -5.68
C GLN A 161 -60.40 41.55 -4.64
N LEU A 162 -61.46 41.00 -4.05
CA LEU A 162 -61.35 39.88 -3.09
C LEU A 162 -60.86 38.59 -3.75
N LYS A 163 -61.25 38.32 -5.00
CA LYS A 163 -60.74 37.17 -5.78
C LYS A 163 -59.26 37.32 -6.14
N GLU A 164 -58.84 38.50 -6.55
CA GLU A 164 -57.42 38.78 -6.82
C GLU A 164 -56.56 38.61 -5.56
N GLN A 165 -57.07 39.04 -4.40
CA GLN A 165 -56.41 38.83 -3.12
C GLN A 165 -56.33 37.35 -2.74
N GLU A 166 -57.40 36.58 -2.95
CA GLU A 166 -57.38 35.14 -2.72
C GLU A 166 -56.30 34.45 -3.57
N ASP A 167 -56.19 34.78 -4.86
CA ASP A 167 -55.17 34.22 -5.74
C ASP A 167 -53.75 34.56 -5.25
N LEU A 168 -53.54 35.79 -4.78
CA LEU A 168 -52.26 36.22 -4.23
C LEU A 168 -51.88 35.47 -2.95
N LEU A 169 -52.85 35.24 -2.05
CA LEU A 169 -52.65 34.46 -0.84
C LEU A 169 -52.34 32.99 -1.15
N ASN A 170 -53.03 32.40 -2.14
CA ASN A 170 -52.73 31.04 -2.60
C ASN A 170 -51.29 30.93 -3.13
N LYS A 171 -50.85 31.90 -3.95
CA LYS A 171 -49.46 31.95 -4.44
C LYS A 171 -48.45 32.10 -3.30
N GLN A 172 -48.74 32.93 -2.28
CA GLN A 172 -47.86 33.05 -1.11
C GLN A 172 -47.74 31.73 -0.35
N GLU A 173 -48.84 31.01 -0.16
CA GLU A 173 -48.84 29.71 0.51
C GLU A 173 -48.05 28.65 -0.30
N GLU A 174 -48.19 28.64 -1.63
CA GLU A 174 -47.39 27.78 -2.50
C GLU A 174 -45.90 28.09 -2.43
N LEU A 175 -45.53 29.38 -2.48
CA LEU A 175 -44.15 29.83 -2.34
C LEU A 175 -43.57 29.45 -0.98
N ARG A 176 -44.35 29.59 0.09
CA ARG A 176 -43.95 29.18 1.44
C ARG A 176 -43.69 27.67 1.50
N LYS A 177 -44.58 26.83 0.97
CA LYS A 177 -44.37 25.37 0.90
C LYS A 177 -43.15 25.00 0.06
N ARG A 178 -42.83 25.79 -0.98
CA ARG A 178 -41.61 25.58 -1.78
C ARG A 178 -40.35 25.96 -0.98
N GLN A 179 -40.41 27.05 -0.21
CA GLN A 179 -39.32 27.48 0.66
C GLN A 179 -39.03 26.46 1.76
N GLU A 180 -40.06 25.91 2.41
CA GLU A 180 -39.93 24.85 3.41
C GLU A 180 -39.26 23.60 2.82
N ARG A 181 -39.71 23.15 1.63
CA ARG A 181 -39.09 22.02 0.92
C ARG A 181 -37.62 22.28 0.54
N MET A 182 -37.29 23.50 0.11
CA MET A 182 -35.90 23.87 -0.18
C MET A 182 -35.04 23.89 1.09
N ALA A 183 -35.57 24.38 2.21
CA ALA A 183 -34.86 24.38 3.49
C ALA A 183 -34.58 22.96 4.01
N GLU A 184 -35.53 22.04 3.86
CA GLU A 184 -35.33 20.62 4.16
C GLU A 184 -34.28 19.99 3.24
N GLY A 185 -34.32 20.28 1.94
CA GLY A 185 -33.32 19.86 0.97
C GLY A 185 -31.91 20.34 1.31
N LEU A 186 -31.77 21.59 1.73
CA LEU A 186 -30.50 22.17 2.18
C LEU A 186 -29.96 21.44 3.42
N LYS A 187 -30.78 21.18 4.44
CA LYS A 187 -30.36 20.38 5.61
C LYS A 187 -29.88 18.99 5.22
N ALA A 188 -30.57 18.32 4.28
CA ALA A 188 -30.15 17.02 3.78
C ALA A 188 -28.83 17.09 3.02
N HIS A 189 -28.59 18.18 2.28
CA HIS A 189 -27.32 18.42 1.60
C HIS A 189 -26.19 18.68 2.60
N ASP A 190 -26.41 19.45 3.66
CA ASP A 190 -25.42 19.70 4.72
C ASP A 190 -24.96 18.38 5.37
N ILE A 191 -25.90 17.48 5.68
CA ILE A 191 -25.58 16.15 6.21
C ILE A 191 -24.71 15.35 5.22
N LYS A 192 -25.03 15.39 3.93
CA LYS A 192 -24.24 14.71 2.89
C LYS A 192 -22.83 15.31 2.77
N ILE A 193 -22.70 16.63 2.85
CA ILE A 193 -21.40 17.32 2.83
C ILE A 193 -20.53 16.85 4.00
N VAL A 194 -21.07 16.83 5.22
CA VAL A 194 -20.35 16.33 6.40
C VAL A 194 -19.90 14.88 6.22
N HIS A 195 -20.75 14.03 5.67
CA HIS A 195 -20.39 12.63 5.40
C HIS A 195 -19.26 12.50 4.36
N LEU A 196 -19.32 13.28 3.28
CA LEU A 196 -18.28 13.29 2.24
C LEU A 196 -16.94 13.83 2.75
N LEU A 197 -16.96 14.84 3.64
CA LEU A 197 -15.75 15.34 4.29
C LEU A 197 -15.10 14.24 5.15
N ALA A 198 -15.90 13.53 5.96
CA ALA A 198 -15.39 12.43 6.78
C ALA A 198 -14.81 11.27 5.94
N GLN A 199 -15.43 10.95 4.79
CA GLN A 199 -14.87 9.97 3.84
C GLN A 199 -13.56 10.46 3.22
N THR A 200 -13.45 11.74 2.90
CA THR A 200 -12.23 12.33 2.34
C THR A 200 -11.08 12.25 3.34
N ASP A 201 -11.34 12.55 4.61
CA ASP A 201 -10.35 12.43 5.68
C ASP A 201 -9.87 10.97 5.84
N ASP A 202 -10.77 9.98 5.76
CA ASP A 202 -10.41 8.55 5.79
C ASP A 202 -9.54 8.15 4.59
N PHE A 203 -9.87 8.64 3.38
CA PHE A 203 -9.06 8.40 2.20
C PHE A 203 -7.66 9.00 2.33
N ASP A 204 -7.54 10.22 2.87
CA ASP A 204 -6.24 10.86 3.10
C ASP A 204 -5.39 10.08 4.12
N LEU A 205 -6.00 9.56 5.19
CA LEU A 205 -5.31 8.71 6.16
C LEU A 205 -4.79 7.42 5.51
N ARG A 206 -5.61 6.76 4.68
CA ARG A 206 -5.20 5.56 3.95
C ARG A 206 -4.07 5.85 2.96
N LEU A 207 -4.13 6.98 2.27
CA LEU A 207 -3.10 7.37 1.31
C LEU A 207 -1.76 7.64 2.00
N ARG A 208 -1.77 8.30 3.16
CA ARG A 208 -0.56 8.50 3.98
C ARG A 208 0.02 7.18 4.48
N ALA A 209 -0.82 6.28 4.98
CA ALA A 209 -0.37 4.95 5.41
C ALA A 209 0.24 4.14 4.26
N GLN A 210 -0.31 4.26 3.05
CA GLN A 210 0.23 3.64 1.85
C GLN A 210 1.58 4.24 1.44
N ASP A 211 1.74 5.57 1.51
CA ASP A 211 3.01 6.25 1.22
C ASP A 211 4.10 5.82 2.23
N ASP A 212 3.77 5.74 3.52
CA ASP A 212 4.68 5.24 4.55
C ASP A 212 5.10 3.78 4.28
N GLN A 213 4.16 2.92 3.86
CA GLN A 213 4.49 1.55 3.46
C GLN A 213 5.43 1.52 2.24
N GLN A 214 5.18 2.35 1.23
CA GLN A 214 6.04 2.42 0.05
C GLN A 214 7.45 2.90 0.41
N ARG A 215 7.58 3.88 1.30
CA ARG A 215 8.88 4.34 1.82
C ARG A 215 9.66 3.23 2.54
N ILE A 216 8.97 2.43 3.36
CA ILE A 216 9.57 1.27 4.02
C ILE A 216 10.05 0.25 2.98
N PHE A 217 9.23 -0.07 1.97
CA PHE A 217 9.63 -1.00 0.90
C PHE A 217 10.83 -0.50 0.11
N VAL A 218 10.87 0.78 -0.25
CA VAL A 218 12.02 1.38 -0.95
C VAL A 218 13.29 1.25 -0.11
N SER A 219 13.23 1.62 1.18
CA SER A 219 14.38 1.48 2.08
C SER A 219 14.84 0.02 2.23
N LEU A 220 13.91 -0.95 2.23
CA LEU A 220 14.24 -2.37 2.31
C LEU A 220 14.93 -2.84 1.02
N ILE A 221 14.44 -2.42 -0.15
CA ILE A 221 15.04 -2.73 -1.45
C ILE A 221 16.46 -2.16 -1.52
N ASP A 222 16.66 -0.92 -1.07
CA ASP A 222 17.99 -0.30 -1.03
C ASP A 222 18.95 -1.07 -0.12
N GLY A 223 18.47 -1.48 1.07
CA GLY A 223 19.24 -2.31 2.01
C GLY A 223 19.64 -3.66 1.40
N LEU A 224 18.69 -4.37 0.79
CA LEU A 224 18.94 -5.64 0.08
C LEU A 224 19.92 -5.44 -1.09
N GLY A 225 19.83 -4.30 -1.78
CA GLY A 225 20.75 -3.95 -2.86
C GLY A 225 22.19 -3.75 -2.39
N ILE A 226 22.38 -3.15 -1.21
CA ILE A 226 23.70 -3.03 -0.57
C ILE A 226 24.23 -4.40 -0.15
N GLU A 227 23.42 -5.21 0.52
CA GLU A 227 23.82 -6.54 0.99
C GLU A 227 24.19 -7.46 -0.18
N SER A 228 23.41 -7.46 -1.25
CA SER A 228 23.70 -8.23 -2.47
C SER A 228 25.02 -7.81 -3.12
N LYS A 229 25.33 -6.50 -3.17
CA LYS A 229 26.63 -6.02 -3.67
C LYS A 229 27.78 -6.50 -2.81
N GLN A 230 27.64 -6.45 -1.48
CA GLN A 230 28.66 -6.92 -0.56
C GLN A 230 28.89 -8.43 -0.72
N GLN A 231 27.83 -9.23 -0.75
CA GLN A 231 27.93 -10.68 -0.96
C GLN A 231 28.62 -11.01 -2.30
N ASN A 232 28.30 -10.28 -3.37
CA ASN A 232 28.97 -10.48 -4.66
C ASN A 232 30.47 -10.15 -4.60
N GLN A 233 30.86 -9.12 -3.84
CA GLN A 233 32.27 -8.80 -3.63
C GLN A 233 32.99 -9.89 -2.82
N GLU A 234 32.37 -10.40 -1.76
CA GLU A 234 32.90 -11.49 -0.94
C GLU A 234 33.05 -12.79 -1.74
N ILE A 235 32.03 -13.17 -2.53
CA ILE A 235 32.11 -14.33 -3.44
C ILE A 235 33.26 -14.16 -4.43
N SER A 236 33.41 -12.97 -5.03
CA SER A 236 34.49 -12.70 -5.98
C SER A 236 35.88 -12.82 -5.31
N ALA A 237 36.01 -12.32 -4.08
CA ALA A 237 37.25 -12.43 -3.31
C ALA A 237 37.59 -13.89 -2.95
N LEU A 238 36.60 -14.66 -2.50
CA LEU A 238 36.76 -16.09 -2.20
C LEU A 238 37.15 -16.90 -3.44
N GLN A 239 36.54 -16.61 -4.60
CA GLN A 239 36.91 -17.24 -5.87
C GLN A 239 38.37 -16.94 -6.24
N LEU A 240 38.82 -15.70 -6.06
CA LEU A 240 40.21 -15.33 -6.32
C LEU A 240 41.18 -16.06 -5.36
N GLN A 241 40.85 -16.10 -4.07
CA GLN A 241 41.65 -16.80 -3.07
C GLN A 241 41.75 -18.29 -3.39
N PHE A 242 40.64 -18.94 -3.74
CA PHE A 242 40.62 -20.35 -4.13
C PHE A 242 41.47 -20.62 -5.37
N ALA A 243 41.41 -19.74 -6.38
CA ALA A 243 42.26 -19.85 -7.57
C ALA A 243 43.75 -19.72 -7.22
N GLN A 244 44.12 -18.78 -6.34
CA GLN A 244 45.51 -18.61 -5.88
C GLN A 244 45.99 -19.83 -5.09
N GLU A 245 45.15 -20.39 -4.22
CA GLU A 245 45.49 -21.58 -3.43
C GLU A 245 45.65 -22.82 -4.32
N GLN A 246 44.82 -22.97 -5.36
CA GLN A 246 45.01 -24.02 -6.36
C GLN A 246 46.35 -23.89 -7.10
N ILE A 247 46.72 -22.67 -7.53
CA ILE A 247 48.01 -22.43 -8.19
C ILE A 247 49.16 -22.80 -7.25
N ARG A 248 49.12 -22.30 -6.01
CA ARG A 248 50.14 -22.59 -5.00
C ARG A 248 50.29 -24.09 -4.74
N THR A 249 49.17 -24.79 -4.56
CA THR A 249 49.18 -26.23 -4.31
C THR A 249 49.77 -26.98 -5.50
N ASN A 250 49.47 -26.55 -6.73
CA ASN A 250 50.01 -27.15 -7.95
C ASN A 250 51.53 -26.90 -8.08
N ASP A 251 52.00 -25.70 -7.74
CA ASP A 251 53.43 -25.38 -7.70
C ASP A 251 54.17 -26.22 -6.65
N GLU A 252 53.58 -26.39 -5.45
CA GLU A 252 54.12 -27.26 -4.39
C GLU A 252 54.17 -28.73 -4.85
N LEU A 253 53.14 -29.23 -5.55
CA LEU A 253 53.13 -30.57 -6.14
C LEU A 253 54.23 -30.74 -7.19
N LYS A 254 54.43 -29.75 -8.06
CA LYS A 254 55.49 -29.78 -9.07
C LYS A 254 56.89 -29.81 -8.46
N ASP A 255 57.11 -29.06 -7.39
CA ASP A 255 58.36 -29.10 -6.62
C ASP A 255 58.59 -30.47 -5.97
N HIS A 256 57.53 -31.05 -5.40
CA HIS A 256 57.57 -32.41 -4.85
C HIS A 256 57.88 -33.45 -5.92
N ASP A 257 57.27 -33.37 -7.11
CA ASP A 257 57.56 -34.26 -8.24
C ASP A 257 59.03 -34.16 -8.68
N SER A 258 59.59 -32.94 -8.72
CA SER A 258 61.02 -32.75 -9.01
C SER A 258 61.91 -33.43 -7.97
N LYS A 259 61.61 -33.25 -6.68
CA LYS A 259 62.36 -33.89 -5.58
C LYS A 259 62.25 -35.41 -5.61
N ILE A 260 61.07 -35.94 -5.94
CA ILE A 260 60.87 -37.39 -6.14
C ILE A 260 61.75 -37.86 -7.30
N GLY A 261 61.80 -37.12 -8.41
CA GLY A 261 62.70 -37.38 -9.54
C GLY A 261 64.17 -37.49 -9.12
N ASP A 262 64.67 -36.52 -8.35
CA ASP A 262 66.05 -36.52 -7.83
C ASP A 262 66.32 -37.75 -6.94
N VAL A 263 65.36 -38.12 -6.09
CA VAL A 263 65.47 -39.31 -5.22
C VAL A 263 65.48 -40.59 -6.05
N VAL A 264 64.65 -40.69 -7.08
CA VAL A 264 64.63 -41.84 -8.00
C VAL A 264 65.96 -41.95 -8.74
N GLU A 265 66.48 -40.87 -9.31
CA GLU A 265 67.78 -40.87 -10.01
C GLU A 265 68.93 -41.30 -9.08
N LYS A 266 68.94 -40.78 -7.85
CA LYS A 266 69.92 -41.19 -6.83
C LYS A 266 69.79 -42.67 -6.46
N THR A 267 68.56 -43.16 -6.35
CA THR A 267 68.28 -44.57 -6.04
C THR A 267 68.76 -45.48 -7.16
N ASP A 268 68.51 -45.10 -8.42
CA ASP A 268 68.99 -45.83 -9.59
C ASP A 268 70.52 -45.83 -9.67
N GLY A 269 71.15 -44.67 -9.40
CA GLY A 269 72.61 -44.55 -9.30
C GLY A 269 73.21 -45.47 -8.22
N LEU A 270 72.60 -45.49 -7.03
CA LEU A 270 73.01 -46.40 -5.95
C LEU A 270 72.85 -47.88 -6.37
N ASN A 271 71.74 -48.22 -7.03
CA ASN A 271 71.50 -49.59 -7.49
C ASN A 271 72.54 -50.05 -8.53
N LEU A 272 72.95 -49.16 -9.45
CA LEU A 272 74.06 -49.43 -10.36
C LEU A 272 75.38 -49.65 -9.63
N THR A 273 75.71 -48.80 -8.64
CA THR A 273 76.92 -49.00 -7.83
C THR A 273 76.89 -50.29 -7.01
N LEU A 274 75.71 -50.69 -6.52
CA LEU A 274 75.52 -51.94 -5.79
C LEU A 274 75.75 -53.14 -6.71
N LYS A 275 75.20 -53.11 -7.94
CA LYS A 275 75.49 -54.14 -8.96
C LYS A 275 76.97 -54.24 -9.33
N ASP A 276 77.67 -53.12 -9.46
CA ASP A 276 79.11 -53.11 -9.70
C ASP A 276 79.89 -53.68 -8.51
N GLN A 277 79.49 -53.37 -7.27
CA GLN A 277 80.06 -53.97 -6.08
C GLN A 277 79.78 -55.49 -5.99
N GLU A 278 78.57 -55.93 -6.28
CA GLU A 278 78.21 -57.35 -6.35
C GLU A 278 79.06 -58.09 -7.41
N ALA A 279 79.27 -57.48 -8.59
CA ALA A 279 80.13 -58.04 -9.62
C ALA A 279 81.60 -58.12 -9.18
N LYS A 280 82.12 -57.08 -8.50
CA LYS A 280 83.47 -57.08 -7.91
C LYS A 280 83.62 -58.14 -6.83
N GLN A 281 82.61 -58.31 -5.96
CA GLN A 281 82.60 -59.35 -4.95
C GLN A 281 82.60 -60.74 -5.60
N LEU A 282 81.76 -60.98 -6.61
CA LEU A 282 81.75 -62.24 -7.35
C LEU A 282 83.11 -62.54 -7.99
N ALA A 283 83.75 -61.55 -8.60
CA ALA A 283 85.10 -61.68 -9.13
C ALA A 283 86.13 -62.03 -8.05
N SER A 284 86.04 -61.41 -6.87
CA SER A 284 86.91 -61.74 -5.73
C SER A 284 86.68 -63.16 -5.20
N VAL A 285 85.44 -63.64 -5.15
CA VAL A 285 85.10 -65.01 -4.77
C VAL A 285 85.68 -66.01 -5.77
N LEU A 286 85.51 -65.76 -7.08
CA LEU A 286 86.11 -66.58 -8.13
C LEU A 286 87.65 -66.62 -8.03
N MET A 287 88.27 -65.50 -7.66
CA MET A 287 89.72 -65.44 -7.44
C MET A 287 90.15 -66.26 -6.21
N ILE A 288 89.39 -66.20 -5.11
CA ILE A 288 89.62 -67.03 -3.91
C ILE A 288 89.46 -68.52 -4.24
N ASP A 289 88.42 -68.90 -4.97
CA ASP A 289 88.20 -70.27 -5.42
C ASP A 289 89.36 -70.75 -6.31
N GLY A 290 89.81 -69.89 -7.24
CA GLY A 290 90.98 -70.15 -8.08
C GLY A 290 92.28 -70.34 -7.28
N LEU A 291 92.51 -69.52 -6.25
CA LEU A 291 93.61 -69.68 -5.30
C LEU A 291 93.48 -70.98 -4.48
N GLY A 292 92.26 -71.37 -4.11
CA GLY A 292 91.98 -72.65 -3.45
C GLY A 292 92.38 -73.85 -4.32
N VAL A 293 92.03 -73.82 -5.61
CA VAL A 293 92.45 -74.85 -6.58
C VAL A 293 93.98 -74.86 -6.73
N ALA A 294 94.60 -73.69 -6.90
CA ALA A 294 96.06 -73.58 -7.00
C ALA A 294 96.77 -74.11 -5.76
N SER A 295 96.27 -73.80 -4.55
CA SER A 295 96.79 -74.32 -3.30
C SER A 295 96.64 -75.83 -3.17
N ALA A 296 95.49 -76.40 -3.59
CA ALA A 296 95.28 -77.84 -3.62
C ALA A 296 96.26 -78.54 -4.55
N GLN A 297 96.51 -77.97 -5.73
CA GLN A 297 97.48 -78.47 -6.70
C GLN A 297 98.91 -78.41 -6.14
N GLN A 298 99.28 -77.31 -5.50
CA GLN A 298 100.58 -77.15 -4.84
C GLN A 298 100.76 -78.14 -3.69
N LYS A 299 99.71 -78.41 -2.91
CA LYS A 299 99.72 -79.43 -1.85
C LYS A 299 99.91 -80.84 -2.41
N GLN A 300 99.31 -81.13 -3.56
CA GLN A 300 99.52 -82.39 -4.28
C GLN A 300 100.96 -82.52 -4.78
N GLU A 301 101.56 -81.47 -5.33
CA GLU A 301 102.98 -81.44 -5.72
C GLU A 301 103.92 -81.64 -4.51
N ILE A 302 103.63 -81.02 -3.37
CA ILE A 302 104.40 -81.26 -2.14
C ILE A 302 104.29 -82.74 -1.71
N SER A 303 103.10 -83.34 -1.82
CA SER A 303 102.91 -84.76 -1.49
C SER A 303 103.70 -85.69 -2.41
N THR A 304 103.74 -85.42 -3.72
CA THR A 304 104.50 -86.24 -4.66
C THR A 304 106.00 -86.10 -4.44
N LEU A 305 106.50 -84.88 -4.18
CA LEU A 305 107.90 -84.64 -3.80
C LEU A 305 108.26 -85.34 -2.49
N GLN A 306 107.40 -85.30 -1.47
CA GLN A 306 107.63 -86.03 -0.21
C GLN A 306 107.73 -87.54 -0.42
N GLN A 307 106.87 -88.11 -1.28
CA GLN A 307 106.92 -89.52 -1.63
C GLN A 307 108.25 -89.86 -2.32
N GLN A 308 108.69 -89.04 -3.28
CA GLN A 308 109.98 -89.20 -3.95
C GLN A 308 111.16 -89.12 -2.97
N VAL A 309 111.14 -88.19 -2.01
CA VAL A 309 112.16 -88.10 -0.96
C VAL A 309 112.16 -89.36 -0.09
N SER A 310 110.99 -89.89 0.26
CA SER A 310 110.90 -91.14 1.03
C SER A 310 111.46 -92.34 0.25
N GLU A 311 111.23 -92.42 -1.06
CA GLU A 311 111.80 -93.45 -1.92
C GLU A 311 113.32 -93.30 -2.04
N GLN A 312 113.84 -92.07 -2.15
CA GLN A 312 115.28 -91.83 -2.13
C GLN A 312 115.89 -92.24 -0.79
N GLN A 313 115.22 -91.96 0.33
CA GLN A 313 115.66 -92.38 1.66
C GLN A 313 115.66 -93.91 1.79
N ALA A 314 114.64 -94.59 1.26
CA ALA A 314 114.58 -96.05 1.21
C ALA A 314 115.71 -96.64 0.36
N ARG A 315 116.02 -96.02 -0.80
CA ARG A 315 117.16 -96.41 -1.64
C ARG A 315 118.49 -96.21 -0.91
N LEU A 316 118.68 -95.10 -0.20
CA LEU A 316 119.88 -94.85 0.62
C LEU A 316 120.04 -95.92 1.72
N ASN A 317 118.95 -96.27 2.41
CA ASN A 317 118.97 -97.31 3.44
C ASN A 317 119.28 -98.70 2.85
N ALA A 318 118.77 -99.01 1.66
CA ALA A 318 119.11 -100.24 0.94
C ALA A 318 120.60 -100.28 0.54
N LEU A 319 121.15 -99.15 0.10
CA LEU A 319 122.56 -99.01 -0.27
C LEU A 319 123.47 -99.14 0.96
N SER A 320 123.10 -98.54 2.09
CA SER A 320 123.77 -98.71 3.38
C SER A 320 123.77 -100.18 3.82
N SER A 321 122.63 -100.86 3.71
CA SER A 321 122.50 -102.29 4.02
C SER A 321 123.41 -103.16 3.13
N ALA A 322 123.46 -102.86 1.83
CA ALA A 322 124.34 -103.56 0.90
C ALA A 322 125.84 -103.33 1.22
N LEU A 323 126.21 -102.13 1.66
CA LEU A 323 127.57 -101.80 2.07
C LEU A 323 127.98 -102.57 3.34
N THR A 324 127.08 -102.68 4.33
CA THR A 324 127.34 -103.49 5.54
C THR A 324 127.48 -104.98 5.22
N LEU A 325 126.71 -105.50 4.25
CA LEU A 325 126.81 -106.89 3.79
C LEU A 325 128.12 -107.15 3.03
N ALA A 326 128.58 -106.19 2.23
CA ALA A 326 129.87 -106.26 1.55
C ALA A 326 131.04 -106.24 2.55
N GLY A 327 130.94 -105.43 3.61
CA GLY A 327 131.90 -105.41 4.72
C GLY A 327 132.02 -106.77 5.43
N ALA A 328 130.88 -107.39 5.76
CA ALA A 328 130.85 -108.71 6.39
C ALA A 328 131.44 -109.82 5.50
N ASN A 329 131.27 -109.73 4.17
CA ASN A 329 131.82 -110.69 3.22
C ASN A 329 133.34 -110.53 3.01
N ALA A 330 133.87 -109.31 3.10
CA ALA A 330 135.32 -109.07 3.07
C ALA A 330 136.04 -109.61 4.33
N GLU A 331 135.39 -109.52 5.49
CA GLU A 331 135.88 -110.11 6.75
C GLU A 331 135.90 -111.65 6.72
N LYS A 332 134.93 -112.27 6.03
CA LYS A 332 134.87 -113.73 5.83
C LYS A 332 135.94 -114.25 4.87
N ALA A 333 136.36 -113.46 3.88
CA ALA A 333 137.41 -113.82 2.93
C ALA A 333 138.82 -113.71 3.55
N THR A 334 139.03 -112.78 4.49
CA THR A 334 140.31 -112.58 5.17
C THR A 334 140.56 -113.62 6.28
N SER A 335 139.51 -114.14 6.92
CA SER A 335 139.63 -115.22 7.91
C SER A 335 139.93 -116.60 7.30
N SER A 336 139.41 -116.90 6.11
CA SER A 336 139.67 -118.16 5.40
C SER A 336 141.11 -118.25 4.85
N LEU A 337 141.69 -117.12 4.44
CA LEU A 337 143.10 -117.02 4.01
C LEU A 337 144.10 -117.21 5.17
N ARG A 338 143.78 -116.75 6.39
CA ARG A 338 144.63 -116.96 7.59
C ARG A 338 144.64 -118.41 8.08
N SER A 339 143.54 -119.14 7.93
CA SER A 339 143.42 -120.55 8.32
C SER A 339 144.26 -121.48 7.43
N ALA A 340 144.24 -121.26 6.11
CA ALA A 340 144.96 -122.10 5.14
C ALA A 340 146.49 -121.95 5.20
N LEU A 341 147.00 -120.78 5.63
CA LEU A 341 148.44 -120.54 5.76
C LEU A 341 149.03 -121.27 6.98
N ASN A 342 148.29 -121.33 8.09
CA ASN A 342 148.75 -121.96 9.34
C ASN A 342 148.81 -123.49 9.28
N GLN A 343 147.98 -124.15 8.46
CA GLN A 343 148.04 -125.61 8.28
C GLN A 343 149.26 -126.07 7.48
N ARG A 344 149.83 -125.22 6.60
CA ARG A 344 151.06 -125.56 5.85
C ARG A 344 152.34 -125.40 6.70
N THR A 345 152.34 -124.53 7.70
CA THR A 345 153.53 -124.28 8.54
C THR A 345 153.69 -125.31 9.66
N VAL A 346 152.60 -125.88 10.18
CA VAL A 346 152.65 -126.90 11.25
C VAL A 346 153.13 -128.27 10.74
N LEU A 347 152.87 -128.60 9.46
CA LEU A 347 153.29 -129.87 8.86
C LEU A 347 154.81 -129.95 8.59
N LEU A 348 155.50 -128.82 8.47
CA LEU A 348 156.95 -128.76 8.27
C LEU A 348 157.76 -128.88 9.58
N VAL A 349 157.16 -128.59 10.74
CA VAL A 349 157.88 -128.53 12.03
C VAL A 349 157.82 -129.85 12.81
N VAL A 350 156.85 -130.72 12.54
CA VAL A 350 156.63 -131.95 13.34
C VAL A 350 157.50 -133.15 12.91
N LEU A 351 158.08 -133.20 11.70
CA LEU A 351 158.88 -134.36 11.26
C LEU A 351 160.41 -134.16 11.26
N VAL A 352 160.89 -132.96 11.59
CA VAL A 352 162.34 -132.66 11.74
C VAL A 352 162.86 -132.94 13.18
N ILE A 353 161.99 -133.25 14.15
CA ILE A 353 162.36 -133.26 15.58
C ILE A 353 162.30 -134.67 16.23
N ALA A 354 161.98 -135.73 15.48
CA ALA A 354 161.94 -137.12 16.01
C ALA A 354 163.01 -138.03 15.39
N LEU A 355 164.28 -137.72 15.61
CA LEU A 355 165.45 -138.62 15.64
C LEU A 355 166.58 -137.81 16.33
N PRO A 356 167.16 -138.21 17.48
CA PRO A 356 167.60 -139.59 17.78
C PRO A 356 167.45 -140.05 19.26
N ALA A 357 166.90 -141.25 19.51
CA ALA A 357 167.31 -142.20 20.56
C ALA A 357 166.29 -143.34 20.74
N VAL A 358 166.27 -144.35 19.86
CA VAL A 358 166.12 -145.77 20.25
C VAL A 358 166.80 -146.61 19.17
N ALA A 359 168.08 -146.91 19.39
CA ALA A 359 168.55 -148.27 19.22
C ALA A 359 168.25 -148.99 20.53
N TYR A 360 167.36 -149.99 20.52
CA TYR A 360 167.50 -151.27 21.23
C TYR A 360 166.25 -152.13 20.99
N PHE A 361 166.47 -153.40 20.66
CA PHE A 361 165.54 -154.47 20.26
C PHE A 361 165.11 -154.56 18.78
N THR A 362 166.03 -155.14 18.02
CA THR A 362 165.91 -156.39 17.23
C THR A 362 164.65 -156.71 16.43
N ARG A 363 164.92 -157.18 15.20
CA ARG A 363 164.34 -158.35 14.49
C ARG A 363 162.82 -158.43 14.30
#